data_AF-A0A9D0VDY2-F1
#
_entry.id   AF-A0A9D0VDY2-F1
#
_cell.length_a   1.000
_cell.length_b   1.000
_cell.length_c   1.000
_cell.angle_alpha   90.00
_cell.angle_beta   90.00
_cell.angle_gamma   90.00
#
_symmetry.space_group_name_H-M   'P 1'
#
loop_
_entity.id
_entity.type
_entity.pdbx_description
1 polymer ?
#
loop_
_entity_poly.entity_id
_entity_poly.type
_entity_poly.pdbx_seq_one_letter_code
_entity_poly.pdbx_strand_id
1 'polypeptide(L)' 'MDRLCLVLSFAWIVACEPSAPCERYVDYMCDCHDGETGIVCSELEATYLGAEADVQDECAVLLDEQQQEDNSNDTTCGTF' A
#
# COMPACT_ATOMS: atom_id res chain seq x y z
N MET A 1 -17.21 -12.06 -6.86
CA MET A 1 -17.21 -11.70 -8.29
C MET A 1 -15.83 -12.02 -8.83
N ASP A 2 -15.70 -13.28 -9.18
CA ASP A 2 -14.57 -13.95 -9.79
C ASP A 2 -14.16 -13.19 -11.05
N ARG A 3 -12.93 -12.66 -11.07
CA ARG A 3 -12.34 -12.04 -12.25
C ARG A 3 -11.17 -12.89 -12.70
N LEU A 4 -11.42 -13.61 -13.79
CA LEU A 4 -10.49 -14.49 -14.50
C LEU A 4 -9.14 -13.80 -14.72
N CYS A 5 -8.07 -14.35 -14.14
CA CYS A 5 -6.75 -14.30 -14.76
C CYS A 5 -6.83 -15.06 -16.07
N LEU A 6 -7.00 -14.33 -17.17
CA LEU A 6 -7.20 -14.86 -18.51
C LEU A 6 -5.90 -15.54 -18.95
N VAL A 7 -5.85 -16.87 -18.81
CA VAL A 7 -4.74 -17.73 -19.24
C VAL A 7 -4.73 -17.75 -20.77
N LEU A 8 -4.11 -16.75 -21.39
CA LEU A 8 -3.73 -16.80 -22.80
C LEU A 8 -2.22 -16.99 -22.92
N SER A 9 -1.88 -17.96 -23.75
CA SER A 9 -0.57 -18.57 -23.94
C SER A 9 0.58 -17.60 -24.21
N PHE A 10 1.76 -18.01 -23.73
CA PHE A 10 3.11 -17.63 -24.18
C PHE A 10 3.76 -16.37 -23.57
N ALA A 11 4.72 -16.66 -22.69
CA ALA A 11 5.85 -15.84 -22.26
C ALA A 11 5.54 -14.66 -21.31
N TRP A 12 6.31 -14.62 -20.21
CA TRP A 12 6.39 -13.57 -19.18
C TRP A 12 5.29 -13.61 -18.11
N ILE A 13 5.42 -14.59 -17.20
CA ILE A 13 4.79 -14.55 -15.88
C ILE A 13 5.64 -13.63 -15.00
N VAL A 14 5.38 -12.33 -15.01
CA VAL A 14 5.80 -11.46 -13.90
C VAL A 14 4.65 -10.53 -13.57
N ALA A 15 4.27 -10.55 -12.30
CA ALA A 15 3.44 -9.58 -11.59
C ALA A 15 1.94 -9.54 -11.92
N CYS A 16 1.21 -10.48 -11.34
CA CYS A 16 -0.10 -10.18 -10.73
C CYS A 16 -0.03 -10.65 -9.26
N GLU A 17 1.02 -10.21 -8.55
CA GLU A 17 1.16 -10.45 -7.11
C GLU A 17 0.42 -9.30 -6.40
N PRO A 18 -0.44 -9.57 -5.41
CA PRO A 18 -1.02 -8.51 -4.61
C PRO A 18 0.12 -7.68 -3.99
N SER A 19 0.06 -6.35 -4.13
CA SER A 19 1.12 -5.46 -3.64
C SER A 19 1.39 -5.73 -2.16
N ALA A 20 2.67 -5.75 -1.80
CA ALA A 20 3.10 -6.08 -0.44
C ALA A 20 2.49 -5.09 0.56
N PRO A 21 2.18 -5.49 1.81
CA PRO A 21 1.59 -4.59 2.80
C PRO A 21 2.31 -3.25 2.93
N CYS A 22 3.64 -3.25 2.93
CA CYS A 22 4.43 -2.02 2.97
C CYS A 22 4.31 -1.17 1.72
N GLU A 23 4.20 -1.76 0.53
CA GLU A 23 3.92 -1.01 -0.70
C GLU A 23 2.57 -0.32 -0.60
N ARG A 24 1.53 -1.05 -0.14
CA ARG A 24 0.19 -0.48 0.06
C ARG A 24 0.17 0.62 1.12
N TYR A 25 0.97 0.48 2.17
CA TYR A 25 1.11 1.51 3.20
C TYR A 25 1.76 2.77 2.64
N VAL A 26 2.89 2.63 1.93
CA VAL A 26 3.59 3.77 1.30
C VAL A 26 2.68 4.45 0.28
N ASP A 27 2.04 3.68 -0.61
CA ASP A 27 1.10 4.22 -1.60
C ASP A 27 -0.02 5.01 -0.92
N TYR A 28 -0.64 4.45 0.13
CA TYR A 28 -1.70 5.14 0.87
C TYR A 28 -1.21 6.44 1.51
N MET A 29 -0.09 6.40 2.23
CA MET A 29 0.46 7.59 2.89
C MET A 29 0.84 8.67 1.88
N CYS A 30 1.37 8.27 0.73
CA CYS A 30 1.83 9.21 -0.27
C CYS A 30 0.75 9.75 -1.19
N ASP A 31 -0.26 8.95 -1.50
CA ASP A 31 -1.38 9.46 -2.30
C ASP A 31 -2.30 10.35 -1.46
N CYS A 32 -2.38 10.14 -0.14
CA CYS A 32 -3.30 10.87 0.72
C CYS A 32 -2.71 11.94 1.62
N HIS A 33 -1.56 11.64 2.20
CA HIS A 33 -0.96 12.46 3.25
C HIS A 33 0.31 13.16 2.79
N ASP A 34 0.64 13.12 1.49
CA ASP A 34 1.78 13.87 0.97
C ASP A 34 1.60 15.38 1.21
N GLY A 35 2.64 15.99 1.75
CA GLY A 35 2.63 17.38 2.18
C GLY A 35 2.05 17.65 3.58
N GLU A 36 1.55 16.63 4.29
CA GLU A 36 1.22 16.77 5.71
C GLU A 36 2.49 16.91 6.56
N THR A 37 2.36 17.59 7.70
CA THR A 37 3.52 17.82 8.57
C THR A 37 4.01 16.49 9.15
N GLY A 38 5.21 16.09 8.77
CA GLY A 38 5.82 14.83 9.22
C GLY A 38 5.70 13.68 8.23
N ILE A 39 5.02 13.87 7.09
CA ILE A 39 4.95 12.90 6.01
C ILE A 39 5.91 13.31 4.90
N VAL A 40 6.91 12.46 4.65
CA VAL A 40 7.91 12.64 3.59
C VAL A 40 7.99 11.35 2.77
N CYS A 41 7.36 11.35 1.60
CA CYS A 41 7.21 10.15 0.79
C CYS A 41 8.51 9.46 0.42
N SER A 42 9.55 10.22 0.06
CA SER A 42 10.85 9.64 -0.24
C SER A 42 11.47 8.88 0.94
N GLU A 43 11.14 9.26 2.18
CA GLU A 43 11.62 8.57 3.38
C GLU A 43 10.80 7.30 3.65
N LEU A 44 9.48 7.36 3.46
CA LEU A 44 8.60 6.20 3.56
C LEU A 44 8.97 5.14 2.51
N GLU A 45 9.15 5.55 1.26
CA GLU A 45 9.59 4.68 0.17
C GLU A 45 10.92 3.99 0.51
N ALA A 46 11.91 4.75 0.98
CA ALA A 46 13.22 4.21 1.33
C ALA A 46 13.20 3.26 2.54
N THR A 47 12.20 3.38 3.42
CA THR A 47 12.10 2.60 4.65
C THR A 47 11.30 1.32 4.45
N TYR A 48 10.22 1.38 3.68
CA TYR A 48 9.20 0.33 3.65
C TYR A 48 9.12 -0.42 2.31
N LEU A 49 9.54 0.17 1.19
CA LEU A 49 9.52 -0.57 -0.09
C LEU A 49 10.51 -1.73 -0.07
N GLY A 50 10.00 -2.93 -0.37
CA GLY A 50 10.81 -4.15 -0.37
C GLY A 50 11.32 -4.58 1.01
N ALA A 51 10.72 -4.07 2.10
CA ALA A 51 11.09 -4.44 3.46
C ALA A 51 10.89 -5.95 3.74
N GLU A 52 11.63 -6.47 4.72
CA GLU A 52 11.59 -7.89 5.10
C GLU A 52 10.23 -8.29 5.70
N ALA A 53 9.97 -9.60 5.77
CA ALA A 53 8.65 -10.14 6.10
C ALA A 53 8.10 -9.72 7.47
N ASP A 54 8.98 -9.49 8.45
CA ASP A 54 8.61 -8.96 9.77
C ASP A 54 8.09 -7.52 9.70
N VAL A 55 8.69 -6.70 8.86
CA VAL A 55 8.24 -5.32 8.60
C VAL A 55 6.95 -5.31 7.76
N GLN A 56 6.74 -6.31 6.90
CA GLN A 56 5.47 -6.43 6.14
C GLN A 56 4.26 -6.58 7.06
N ASP A 57 4.37 -7.35 8.15
CA ASP A 57 3.28 -7.49 9.12
C ASP A 57 3.02 -6.17 9.86
N GLU A 58 4.08 -5.41 10.18
CA GLU A 58 3.98 -4.08 10.80
C GLU A 58 3.26 -3.08 9.88
N CYS A 59 3.67 -2.99 8.61
CA CYS A 59 3.03 -2.13 7.63
C CYS A 59 1.54 -2.44 7.43
N ALA A 60 1.13 -3.70 7.54
CA ALA A 60 -0.29 -4.08 7.48
C ALA A 60 -1.09 -3.48 8.64
N VAL A 61 -0.51 -3.48 9.85
CA VAL A 61 -1.13 -2.88 11.04
C VAL A 61 -1.15 -1.36 10.92
N LEU A 62 -0.04 -0.73 10.54
CA LEU A 62 0.05 0.72 10.36
C LEU A 62 -0.96 1.25 9.33
N LEU A 63 -1.16 0.51 8.23
CA LEU A 63 -2.16 0.86 7.23
C LEU A 63 -3.59 0.78 7.77
N ASP A 64 -3.92 -0.27 8.53
CA ASP A 64 -5.25 -0.41 9.14
C ASP A 64 -5.53 0.68 10.18
N GLU A 65 -4.53 0.98 11.02
CA GLU A 65 -4.62 2.04 12.03
C GLU A 65 -4.82 3.42 11.37
N GLN A 66 -4.03 3.74 10.34
CA GLN A 66 -4.17 5.00 9.62
C GLN A 66 -5.55 5.12 8.94
N GLN A 67 -5.99 4.09 8.23
CA GLN A 67 -7.30 4.10 7.58
C GLN A 67 -8.44 4.23 8.60
N GLN A 68 -8.31 3.61 9.78
CA GLN A 68 -9.29 3.75 10.84
C GLN A 68 -9.32 5.17 11.42
N GLU A 69 -8.15 5.79 11.59
CA GLU A 69 -8.04 7.18 12.04
C GLU A 69 -8.68 8.13 11.02
N ASP A 70 -8.36 7.98 9.74
CA ASP A 70 -8.92 8.81 8.67
C ASP A 70 -10.42 8.67 8.56
N ASN A 71 -10.94 7.43 8.62
CA ASN A 71 -12.37 7.17 8.65
C ASN A 71 -13.05 7.81 9.88
N SER A 72 -12.36 7.84 11.02
CA SER A 72 -12.89 8.46 12.25
C SER A 72 -12.90 9.98 12.18
N ASN A 73 -11.98 10.56 11.40
CA ASN A 73 -11.86 12.00 11.16
C ASN A 73 -12.66 12.49 9.93
N ASP A 74 -13.41 11.61 9.26
CA ASP A 74 -14.13 11.88 7.99
C ASP A 74 -13.17 12.32 6.86
N THR A 75 -11.89 11.95 6.98
CA THR A 75 -10.88 12.11 5.93
C THR A 75 -11.06 10.97 4.94
N THR A 76 -11.62 11.28 3.77
CA THR A 76 -11.82 10.28 2.71
C THR A 76 -10.62 10.24 1.78
N CYS A 77 -9.78 9.23 1.96
CA CYS A 77 -8.76 8.91 0.99
C CYS A 77 -9.37 8.17 -0.21
N GLY A 78 -8.99 8.55 -1.43
CA GLY A 78 -9.49 7.93 -2.65
C GLY A 78 -9.23 6.42 -2.63
N THR A 79 -10.30 5.61 -2.75
CA THR A 79 -10.18 4.15 -2.87
C THR A 79 -9.65 3.82 -4.26
N PHE A 80 -8.47 3.19 -4.34
CA PHE A 80 -7.93 2.63 -5.58
C PHE A 80 -8.28 1.14 -5.70
#